data_AF-A0A9Q4REU4-F1
#
_entry.id   AF-A0A9Q4REU4-F1
#
_cell.length_a   1.000
_cell.length_b   1.000
_cell.length_c   1.000
_cell.angle_alpha   90.00
_cell.angle_beta   90.00
_cell.angle_gamma   90.00
#
_symmetry.space_group_name_H-M   'P 1'
#
loop_
_entity.id
_entity.type
_entity.pdbx_description
1 polymer ?
#
loop_
_entity_poly.entity_id
_entity_poly.type
_entity_poly.pdbx_seq_one_letter_code
_entity_poly.pdbx_strand_id
1 'polypeptide(L)'
;MEANSTEPIKKCSRCGTVLNDKPKFCPNCGSKILWENKKTEYSMAHNVLKVFFSILPFPVIVIFLGIMFSFIYALFFDNDGIKVTEPKKERTEADIKRDSITTEIAKEARVTFQEIKSFEKEVNGLTVVSISTGNLPLDIFHTLPACNIKLVNAGNSTISWDLLLNCRAVVDDTHISSSTFCEGTPSYNDPISQGQIVNINCSPGIGSLYIPNKQWEKSKIVIEILKEGKSILKLPIKNETIDMTQFLR
;
A
#
# COMPACT_ATOMS: atom_id res chain seq x y z
N MET A 1 -52.29 71.10 -30.04
CA MET A 1 -53.59 71.01 -29.35
C MET A 1 -53.44 70.00 -28.24
N GLU A 2 -53.68 70.48 -27.02
CA GLU A 2 -53.53 69.81 -25.74
C GLU A 2 -54.67 68.83 -25.47
N ALA A 3 -54.39 67.81 -24.66
CA ALA A 3 -55.31 67.21 -23.69
C ALA A 3 -54.44 66.50 -22.64
N ASN A 4 -54.08 67.16 -21.53
CA ASN A 4 -54.85 67.27 -20.29
C ASN A 4 -55.02 65.90 -19.58
N SER A 5 -54.05 65.53 -18.75
CA SER A 5 -54.17 64.41 -17.82
C SER A 5 -54.48 64.93 -16.41
N THR A 6 -55.77 65.04 -16.10
CA THR A 6 -56.29 65.30 -14.75
C THR A 6 -55.98 64.11 -13.83
N GLU A 7 -54.93 64.21 -13.01
CA GLU A 7 -54.75 63.30 -11.88
C GLU A 7 -55.86 63.52 -10.83
N PRO A 8 -56.38 62.47 -10.18
CA PRO A 8 -57.49 62.58 -9.25
C PRO A 8 -57.08 63.35 -7.99
N ILE A 9 -57.75 64.47 -7.78
CA ILE A 9 -57.59 65.34 -6.59
C ILE A 9 -58.13 64.60 -5.36
N LYS A 10 -57.26 64.24 -4.40
CA LYS A 10 -57.65 63.56 -3.14
C LYS A 10 -57.90 64.59 -2.04
N LYS A 11 -58.92 64.39 -1.20
CA LYS A 11 -59.18 65.23 -0.02
C LYS A 11 -58.74 64.53 1.26
N CYS A 12 -58.26 65.29 2.25
CA CYS A 12 -57.96 64.78 3.57
C CYS A 12 -59.25 64.29 4.25
N SER A 13 -59.26 63.05 4.73
CA SER A 13 -60.44 62.46 5.39
C SER A 13 -60.77 63.07 6.75
N ARG A 14 -59.81 63.77 7.39
CA ARG A 14 -60.03 64.37 8.72
C ARG A 14 -60.59 65.79 8.66
N CYS A 15 -60.12 66.62 7.72
CA CYS A 15 -60.50 68.04 7.66
C CYS A 15 -61.06 68.50 6.32
N GLY A 16 -61.11 67.61 5.32
CA GLY A 16 -61.67 67.92 3.99
C GLY A 16 -60.78 68.76 3.08
N THR A 17 -59.60 69.20 3.53
CA THR A 17 -58.65 69.97 2.69
C THR A 17 -58.24 69.17 1.46
N VAL A 18 -58.25 69.85 0.31
CA VAL A 18 -57.83 69.29 -0.97
C VAL A 18 -56.31 69.11 -1.00
N LEU A 19 -55.84 67.93 -1.38
CA LEU A 19 -54.43 67.55 -1.43
C LEU A 19 -53.99 67.42 -2.89
N ASN A 20 -53.01 68.23 -3.27
CA ASN A 20 -52.29 68.12 -4.53
C ASN A 20 -50.88 67.56 -4.25
N ASP A 21 -50.30 66.80 -5.18
CA ASP A 21 -48.92 66.27 -5.14
C ASP A 21 -48.59 65.19 -4.07
N LYS A 22 -49.52 64.26 -3.82
CA LYS A 22 -49.31 63.05 -2.98
C LYS A 22 -48.54 63.28 -1.65
N PRO A 23 -48.90 64.27 -0.81
CA PRO A 23 -48.17 64.53 0.43
C PRO A 23 -48.33 63.36 1.43
N LYS A 24 -47.28 63.10 2.23
CA LYS A 24 -47.30 62.05 3.28
C LYS A 24 -48.17 62.43 4.49
N PHE A 25 -48.33 63.72 4.77
CA PHE A 25 -49.16 64.26 5.85
C PHE A 25 -49.99 65.45 5.33
N CYS A 26 -51.18 65.68 5.91
CA CYS A 26 -52.02 66.82 5.55
C CYS A 26 -51.38 68.12 6.05
N PRO A 27 -51.15 69.13 5.20
CA PRO A 27 -50.54 70.39 5.61
C PRO A 27 -51.40 71.21 6.56
N ASN A 28 -52.72 71.01 6.55
CA ASN A 28 -53.64 71.78 7.38
C ASN A 28 -53.83 71.20 8.80
N CYS A 29 -53.93 69.88 8.93
CA CYS A 29 -54.23 69.24 10.23
C CYS A 29 -53.21 68.20 10.69
N GLY A 30 -52.10 68.04 9.96
CA GLY A 30 -50.99 67.14 10.32
C GLY A 30 -51.27 65.63 10.24
N SER A 31 -52.48 65.22 9.86
CA SER A 31 -52.85 63.80 9.80
C SER A 31 -52.14 63.08 8.64
N LYS A 32 -51.65 61.87 8.90
CA LYS A 32 -50.97 61.04 7.90
C LYS A 32 -51.93 60.62 6.79
N ILE A 33 -51.49 60.71 5.54
CA ILE A 33 -52.28 60.33 4.36
C ILE A 33 -51.77 58.99 3.82
N LEU A 34 -52.66 58.00 3.74
CA LEU A 34 -52.37 56.72 3.12
C LEU A 34 -52.79 56.75 1.65
N TRP A 35 -51.84 56.46 0.76
CA TRP A 35 -52.07 56.28 -0.67
C TRP A 35 -52.10 54.77 -0.94
N GLU A 36 -53.20 54.26 -1.48
CA GLU A 36 -53.31 52.83 -1.80
C GLU A 36 -52.63 52.53 -3.14
N ASN A 37 -51.71 51.56 -3.13
CA ASN A 37 -51.14 50.99 -4.34
C ASN A 37 -51.94 49.72 -4.67
N LYS A 38 -52.73 49.71 -5.75
CA LYS A 38 -53.41 48.48 -6.20
C LYS A 38 -52.36 47.43 -6.61
N LYS A 39 -52.30 46.32 -5.89
CA LYS A 39 -51.77 45.05 -6.40
C LYS A 39 -52.91 44.03 -6.39
N THR A 40 -53.21 43.52 -7.57
CA THR A 40 -54.26 42.54 -7.86
C THR A 40 -53.94 41.14 -7.33
N GLU A 41 -55.03 40.45 -7.01
CA GLU A 41 -55.25 39.06 -6.59
C GLU A 41 -54.20 38.00 -6.99
N TYR A 42 -53.64 37.30 -5.98
CA TYR A 42 -53.46 35.83 -5.98
C TYR A 42 -53.14 35.33 -4.56
N SER A 43 -54.11 35.44 -3.65
CA SER A 43 -54.03 34.92 -2.28
C SER A 43 -54.67 33.53 -2.24
N MET A 44 -53.84 32.48 -2.13
CA MET A 44 -54.07 31.22 -1.38
C MET A 44 -53.15 30.06 -1.82
N ALA A 45 -52.27 30.20 -2.82
CA ALA A 45 -51.36 29.10 -3.24
C ALA A 45 -49.96 29.11 -2.57
N HIS A 46 -49.55 30.21 -1.94
CA HIS A 46 -48.12 30.42 -1.64
C HIS A 46 -47.60 29.81 -0.32
N ASN A 47 -48.48 29.44 0.62
CA ASN A 47 -48.04 28.91 1.92
C ASN A 47 -47.87 27.39 1.94
N VAL A 48 -48.65 26.64 1.15
CA VAL A 48 -48.48 25.17 1.04
C VAL A 48 -47.22 24.85 0.22
N LEU A 49 -46.98 25.58 -0.87
CA LEU A 49 -45.82 25.36 -1.73
C LEU A 49 -44.48 25.63 -1.01
N LYS A 50 -44.42 26.63 -0.11
CA LYS A 50 -43.21 26.94 0.66
C LYS A 50 -42.82 25.84 1.66
N VAL A 51 -43.80 25.14 2.25
CA VAL A 51 -43.51 24.04 3.19
C VAL A 51 -43.03 22.80 2.43
N PHE A 52 -43.61 22.49 1.26
CA PHE A 52 -43.13 21.39 0.42
C PHE A 52 -41.70 21.62 -0.10
N PHE A 53 -41.34 22.84 -0.52
CA PHE A 53 -39.97 23.13 -0.97
C PHE A 53 -38.93 23.28 0.16
N SER A 54 -39.35 23.44 1.41
CA SER A 54 -38.41 23.59 2.54
C SER A 54 -38.03 22.26 3.20
N ILE A 55 -38.88 21.23 3.10
CA ILE A 55 -38.66 19.93 3.78
C ILE A 55 -38.19 18.85 2.80
N LEU A 56 -38.57 18.93 1.51
CA LEU A 56 -38.23 17.91 0.52
C LEU A 56 -36.77 17.90 0.02
N PRO A 57 -36.01 19.02 -0.08
CA PRO A 57 -34.66 18.94 -0.62
C PRO A 57 -33.68 18.33 0.37
N PHE A 58 -33.85 18.52 1.69
CA PHE A 58 -32.86 18.08 2.67
C PHE A 58 -32.71 16.54 2.76
N PRO A 59 -33.78 15.74 2.97
CA PRO A 59 -33.64 14.29 3.03
C PRO A 59 -33.23 13.69 1.69
N VAL A 60 -33.69 14.26 0.56
CA VAL A 60 -33.31 13.81 -0.78
C VAL A 60 -31.83 14.11 -1.06
N ILE A 61 -31.34 15.29 -0.67
CA ILE A 61 -29.92 15.65 -0.78
C ILE A 61 -29.05 14.76 0.11
N VAL A 62 -29.47 14.47 1.35
CA VAL A 62 -28.72 13.56 2.24
C VAL A 62 -28.67 12.14 1.67
N ILE A 63 -29.77 11.65 1.07
CA ILE A 63 -29.79 10.36 0.38
C ILE A 63 -28.86 10.39 -0.84
N PHE A 64 -28.89 11.45 -1.65
CA PHE A 64 -27.98 11.60 -2.80
C PHE A 64 -26.51 11.68 -2.38
N LEU A 65 -26.20 12.42 -1.32
CA LEU A 65 -24.85 12.50 -0.77
C LEU A 65 -24.41 11.16 -0.19
N GLY A 66 -25.30 10.41 0.46
CA GLY A 66 -25.02 9.05 0.94
C GLY A 66 -24.77 8.07 -0.21
N ILE A 67 -25.56 8.13 -1.28
CA ILE A 67 -25.36 7.31 -2.49
C ILE A 67 -24.06 7.72 -3.18
N MET A 68 -23.78 9.01 -3.33
CA MET A 68 -22.52 9.50 -3.90
C MET A 68 -21.32 9.10 -3.06
N PHE A 69 -21.43 9.18 -1.73
CA PHE A 69 -20.38 8.75 -0.83
C PHE A 69 -20.20 7.24 -0.84
N SER A 70 -21.27 6.45 -0.98
CA SER A 70 -21.21 5.00 -1.16
C SER A 70 -20.62 4.60 -2.51
N PHE A 71 -20.90 5.35 -3.58
CA PHE A 71 -20.29 5.15 -4.89
C PHE A 71 -18.81 5.54 -4.89
N ILE A 72 -18.45 6.63 -4.21
CA ILE A 72 -17.06 7.03 -3.98
C ILE A 72 -16.39 5.93 -3.13
N TYR A 73 -17.01 5.47 -2.04
CA TYR A 73 -16.45 4.38 -1.24
C TYR A 73 -16.32 3.09 -2.04
N ALA A 74 -17.26 2.74 -2.90
CA ALA A 74 -17.14 1.62 -3.82
C ALA A 74 -15.96 1.83 -4.80
N LEU A 75 -15.84 3.01 -5.42
CA LEU A 75 -14.73 3.33 -6.32
C LEU A 75 -13.35 3.35 -5.63
N PHE A 76 -13.29 3.71 -4.34
CA PHE A 76 -12.04 3.86 -3.59
C PHE A 76 -11.70 2.67 -2.69
N PHE A 77 -12.69 1.88 -2.27
CA PHE A 77 -12.55 0.79 -1.28
C PHE A 77 -13.20 -0.53 -1.72
N ASP A 78 -13.83 -0.64 -2.91
CA ASP A 78 -14.05 -1.97 -3.48
C ASP A 78 -12.70 -2.57 -3.82
N ASN A 79 -12.52 -3.74 -3.24
CA ASN A 79 -11.33 -4.56 -3.23
C ASN A 79 -11.16 -5.29 -4.56
N ASP A 80 -10.97 -4.51 -5.63
CA ASP A 80 -10.22 -4.90 -6.82
C ASP A 80 -9.42 -3.66 -7.23
N GLY A 81 -8.19 -3.61 -6.74
CA GLY A 81 -7.34 -2.44 -6.80
C GLY A 81 -7.39 -1.75 -8.17
N ILE A 82 -7.80 -0.49 -8.17
CA ILE A 82 -7.41 0.44 -9.21
C ILE A 82 -5.88 0.41 -9.19
N LYS A 83 -5.30 -0.33 -10.14
CA LYS A 83 -3.92 -0.11 -10.54
C LYS A 83 -3.91 1.30 -11.07
N VAL A 84 -3.58 2.26 -10.19
CA VAL A 84 -2.81 3.42 -10.61
C VAL A 84 -1.70 2.80 -11.41
N THR A 85 -1.79 2.94 -12.73
CA THR A 85 -0.73 2.47 -13.59
C THR A 85 0.37 3.46 -13.27
N GLU A 86 1.20 3.12 -12.29
CA GLU A 86 2.51 3.75 -12.13
C GLU A 86 3.08 3.82 -13.55
N PRO A 87 3.60 4.97 -14.00
CA PRO A 87 4.23 5.05 -15.30
C PRO A 87 5.19 3.87 -15.37
N LYS A 88 4.89 2.93 -16.28
CA LYS A 88 5.56 1.64 -16.39
C LYS A 88 7.04 1.95 -16.43
N LYS A 89 7.74 1.82 -15.30
CA LYS A 89 9.14 2.24 -15.19
C LYS A 89 9.84 1.47 -16.28
N GLU A 90 10.28 2.19 -17.30
CA GLU A 90 10.92 1.59 -18.46
C GLU A 90 12.11 0.80 -17.91
N ARG A 91 12.03 -0.53 -18.01
CA ARG A 91 13.06 -1.39 -17.42
C ARG A 91 14.33 -1.10 -18.17
N THR A 92 15.36 -0.72 -17.44
CA THR A 92 16.67 -0.49 -18.03
C THR A 92 17.25 -1.83 -18.51
N GLU A 93 18.16 -1.80 -19.49
CA GLU A 93 18.89 -3.00 -19.92
C GLU A 93 19.60 -3.70 -18.75
N ALA A 94 20.12 -2.91 -17.80
CA ALA A 94 20.73 -3.40 -16.58
C ALA A 94 19.72 -4.15 -15.68
N ASP A 95 18.47 -3.66 -15.59
CA ASP A 95 17.42 -4.34 -14.83
C ASP A 95 17.01 -5.66 -15.48
N ILE A 96 16.92 -5.70 -16.82
CA ILE A 96 16.62 -6.92 -17.57
C ILE A 96 17.73 -7.96 -17.38
N LYS A 97 18.99 -7.55 -17.50
CA LYS A 97 20.14 -8.43 -17.29
C LYS A 97 20.17 -8.99 -15.87
N ARG A 98 19.93 -8.14 -14.86
CA ARG A 98 19.86 -8.56 -13.46
C ARG A 98 18.74 -9.57 -13.24
N ASP A 99 17.55 -9.31 -13.78
CA ASP A 99 16.42 -10.22 -13.65
C ASP A 99 16.70 -11.58 -14.32
N SER A 100 17.39 -11.59 -15.46
CA SER A 100 17.83 -12.83 -16.12
C SER A 100 18.79 -13.62 -15.24
N ILE A 101 19.78 -12.96 -14.62
CA ILE A 101 20.72 -13.61 -13.70
C ILE A 101 19.98 -14.17 -12.48
N THR A 102 19.10 -13.38 -11.85
CA THR A 102 18.29 -13.84 -10.72
C THR A 102 17.42 -15.04 -11.10
N THR A 103 16.89 -15.06 -12.32
CA THR A 103 16.08 -16.19 -12.83
C THR A 103 16.90 -17.47 -12.94
N GLU A 104 18.13 -17.39 -13.45
CA GLU A 104 19.02 -18.56 -13.52
C GLU A 104 19.43 -19.03 -12.13
N ILE A 105 19.77 -18.12 -11.21
CA ILE A 105 20.09 -18.47 -9.81
C ILE A 105 18.90 -19.18 -9.15
N ALA A 106 17.69 -18.64 -9.30
CA ALA A 106 16.48 -19.22 -8.73
C ALA A 106 16.25 -20.64 -9.26
N LYS A 107 16.37 -20.84 -10.58
CA LYS A 107 16.25 -22.13 -11.24
C LYS A 107 17.29 -23.13 -10.72
N GLU A 108 18.55 -22.71 -10.58
CA GLU A 108 19.64 -23.57 -10.09
C GLU A 108 19.40 -23.99 -8.63
N ALA A 109 18.97 -23.06 -7.79
CA ALA A 109 18.62 -23.29 -6.39
C ALA A 109 17.26 -23.97 -6.18
N ARG A 110 16.51 -24.23 -7.27
CA ARG A 110 15.16 -24.82 -7.25
C ARG A 110 14.17 -24.02 -6.39
N VAL A 111 14.27 -22.70 -6.46
CA VAL A 111 13.34 -21.73 -5.84
C VAL A 111 12.78 -20.80 -6.91
N THR A 112 11.81 -19.96 -6.56
CA THR A 112 11.22 -18.99 -7.47
C THR A 112 11.99 -17.67 -7.47
N PHE A 113 11.89 -16.93 -8.58
CA PHE A 113 12.41 -15.57 -8.67
C PHE A 113 11.88 -14.66 -7.54
N GLN A 114 10.60 -14.82 -7.19
CA GLN A 114 9.96 -14.01 -6.14
C GLN A 114 10.47 -14.35 -4.74
N GLU A 115 10.79 -15.62 -4.48
CA GLU A 115 11.45 -16.01 -3.22
C GLU A 115 12.82 -15.36 -3.09
N ILE A 116 13.63 -15.32 -4.17
CA ILE A 116 14.91 -14.60 -4.16
C ILE A 116 14.70 -13.11 -3.91
N LYS A 117 13.78 -12.45 -4.63
CA LYS A 117 13.51 -11.01 -4.42
C LYS A 117 12.96 -10.68 -3.04
N SER A 118 12.18 -11.59 -2.45
CA SER A 118 11.70 -11.43 -1.08
C SER A 118 12.84 -11.58 -0.07
N PHE A 119 13.70 -12.58 -0.29
CA PHE A 119 14.89 -12.78 0.53
C PHE A 119 15.86 -11.58 0.47
N GLU A 120 16.15 -11.04 -0.73
CA GLU A 120 16.99 -9.84 -0.91
C GLU A 120 16.50 -8.65 -0.06
N LYS A 121 15.18 -8.47 0.04
CA LYS A 121 14.58 -7.43 0.90
C LYS A 121 14.79 -7.70 2.38
N GLU A 122 14.75 -8.97 2.79
CA GLU A 122 15.00 -9.38 4.17
C GLU A 122 16.46 -9.25 4.59
N VAL A 123 17.40 -9.28 3.63
CA VAL A 123 18.85 -9.11 3.85
C VAL A 123 19.35 -7.71 3.47
N ASN A 124 18.64 -6.68 3.92
CA ASN A 124 18.99 -5.26 3.77
C ASN A 124 19.18 -4.81 2.32
N GLY A 125 18.53 -5.48 1.36
CA GLY A 125 18.59 -5.13 -0.06
C GLY A 125 19.84 -5.63 -0.78
N LEU A 126 20.68 -6.46 -0.14
CA LEU A 126 21.80 -7.11 -0.82
C LEU A 126 21.29 -8.01 -1.94
N THR A 127 22.02 -8.02 -3.07
CA THR A 127 21.67 -8.81 -4.24
C THR A 127 22.27 -10.20 -4.15
N VAL A 128 21.48 -11.24 -4.39
CA VAL A 128 21.98 -12.62 -4.45
C VAL A 128 22.77 -12.81 -5.74
N VAL A 129 24.00 -13.30 -5.62
CA VAL A 129 24.88 -13.61 -6.77
C VAL A 129 25.05 -15.09 -7.03
N SER A 130 24.95 -15.92 -5.99
CA SER A 130 24.94 -17.39 -6.13
C SER A 130 24.31 -18.06 -4.92
N ILE A 131 23.71 -19.22 -5.14
CA ILE A 131 23.23 -20.11 -4.09
C ILE A 131 23.75 -21.51 -4.43
N SER A 132 24.51 -22.07 -3.50
CA SER A 132 24.98 -23.44 -3.58
C SER A 132 24.36 -24.24 -2.44
N THR A 133 23.89 -25.44 -2.74
CA THR A 133 23.29 -26.37 -1.78
C THR A 133 23.82 -27.77 -2.04
N GLY A 134 24.07 -28.55 -1.00
CA GLY A 134 24.50 -29.93 -1.19
C GLY A 134 24.64 -30.71 0.10
N ASN A 135 25.17 -31.92 -0.05
CA ASN A 135 25.65 -32.71 1.07
C ASN A 135 27.05 -32.27 1.51
N LEU A 136 27.24 -32.29 2.83
CA LEU A 136 28.53 -32.20 3.49
C LEU A 136 28.80 -33.52 4.22
N PRO A 137 29.68 -34.39 3.68
CA PRO A 137 30.05 -35.64 4.33
C PRO A 137 30.74 -35.37 5.67
N LEU A 138 30.27 -36.01 6.74
CA LEU A 138 30.89 -35.91 8.06
C LEU A 138 31.79 -37.11 8.34
N ASP A 139 31.26 -38.28 8.06
CA ASP A 139 31.92 -39.57 8.23
C ASP A 139 31.41 -40.53 7.14
N ILE A 140 31.82 -41.79 7.22
CA ILE A 140 31.47 -42.81 6.22
C ILE A 140 29.99 -43.23 6.24
N PHE A 141 29.22 -42.86 7.26
CA PHE A 141 27.83 -43.23 7.48
C PHE A 141 26.86 -42.04 7.42
N HIS A 142 27.34 -40.84 7.73
CA HIS A 142 26.50 -39.65 7.91
C HIS A 142 26.90 -38.46 7.06
N THR A 143 25.86 -37.70 6.72
CA THR A 143 25.95 -36.48 5.93
C THR A 143 25.11 -35.38 6.59
N LEU A 144 25.57 -34.13 6.44
CA LEU A 144 24.80 -32.93 6.78
C LEU A 144 24.31 -32.21 5.53
N PRO A 145 23.15 -31.54 5.60
CA PRO A 145 22.81 -30.52 4.63
C PRO A 145 23.67 -29.29 4.83
N ALA A 146 24.08 -28.68 3.73
CA ALA A 146 24.79 -27.42 3.75
C ALA A 146 24.38 -26.51 2.58
N CYS A 147 24.46 -25.20 2.80
CA CYS A 147 24.34 -24.22 1.75
C CYS A 147 25.27 -23.01 1.96
N ASN A 148 25.64 -22.38 0.85
CA ASN A 148 26.35 -21.11 0.80
C ASN A 148 25.52 -20.14 -0.06
N ILE A 149 25.23 -18.95 0.46
CA ILE A 149 24.57 -17.89 -0.28
C ILE A 149 25.55 -16.73 -0.36
N LYS A 150 25.89 -16.33 -1.59
CA LYS A 150 26.72 -15.15 -1.82
C LYS A 150 25.84 -13.96 -2.13
N LEU A 151 26.15 -12.86 -1.46
CA LEU A 151 25.43 -11.60 -1.54
C LEU A 151 26.40 -10.49 -1.94
N VAL A 152 25.95 -9.53 -2.75
CA VAL A 152 26.74 -8.36 -3.12
C VAL A 152 25.95 -7.08 -2.85
N ASN A 153 26.64 -6.04 -2.37
CA ASN A 153 26.08 -4.70 -2.40
C ASN A 153 26.17 -4.13 -3.82
N ALA A 154 25.10 -4.26 -4.60
CA ALA A 154 25.00 -3.71 -5.95
C ALA A 154 24.60 -2.22 -5.98
N GLY A 155 24.32 -1.62 -4.82
CA GLY A 155 23.95 -0.21 -4.68
C GLY A 155 25.15 0.72 -4.61
N ASN A 156 24.88 2.02 -4.52
CA ASN A 156 25.92 3.06 -4.45
C ASN A 156 26.21 3.55 -3.02
N SER A 157 25.45 3.07 -2.03
CA SER A 157 25.63 3.41 -0.61
C SER A 157 26.11 2.20 0.18
N THR A 158 26.77 2.43 1.31
CA THR A 158 27.11 1.36 2.25
C THR A 158 25.86 0.76 2.89
N ILE A 159 25.91 -0.52 3.22
CA ILE A 159 24.84 -1.25 3.90
C ILE A 159 25.36 -1.74 5.25
N SER A 160 24.67 -1.45 6.35
CA SER A 160 25.01 -2.03 7.66
C SER A 160 24.50 -3.46 7.75
N TRP A 161 25.31 -4.39 8.26
CA TRP A 161 24.85 -5.72 8.64
C TRP A 161 24.41 -5.75 10.11
N ASP A 162 23.10 -5.64 10.34
CA ASP A 162 22.45 -5.69 11.65
C ASP A 162 21.60 -6.96 11.84
N LEU A 163 21.84 -7.98 11.01
CA LEU A 163 21.01 -9.18 10.93
C LEU A 163 21.59 -10.33 11.75
N LEU A 164 20.73 -10.92 12.59
CA LEU A 164 20.99 -12.19 13.26
C LEU A 164 20.21 -13.30 12.54
N LEU A 165 20.90 -14.03 11.66
CA LEU A 165 20.32 -15.11 10.89
C LEU A 165 20.63 -16.46 11.51
N ASN A 166 19.60 -17.30 11.58
CA ASN A 166 19.73 -18.69 11.94
C ASN A 166 19.37 -19.56 10.74
N CYS A 167 19.71 -20.84 10.80
CA CYS A 167 19.18 -21.81 9.86
C CYS A 167 18.90 -23.16 10.52
N ARG A 168 18.02 -23.94 9.90
CA ARG A 168 17.66 -25.29 10.33
C ARG A 168 17.38 -26.18 9.13
N ALA A 169 17.49 -27.49 9.32
CA ALA A 169 17.09 -28.47 8.32
C ALA A 169 15.67 -28.97 8.57
N VAL A 170 14.95 -29.23 7.48
CA VAL A 170 13.67 -29.92 7.44
C VAL A 170 13.83 -31.14 6.55
N VAL A 171 13.56 -32.33 7.08
CA VAL A 171 13.66 -33.61 6.40
C VAL A 171 12.25 -34.20 6.25
N ASP A 172 11.88 -34.51 5.01
CA ASP A 172 10.59 -35.12 4.62
C ASP A 172 9.38 -34.37 5.20
N ASP A 173 9.48 -33.04 5.30
CA ASP A 173 8.48 -32.11 5.84
C ASP A 173 8.01 -32.41 7.28
N THR A 174 8.70 -33.31 7.99
CA THR A 174 8.26 -33.86 9.28
C THR A 174 9.30 -33.71 10.37
N HIS A 175 10.57 -33.94 10.06
CA HIS A 175 11.65 -33.81 11.02
C HIS A 175 12.34 -32.46 10.87
N ILE A 176 12.34 -31.66 11.94
CA ILE A 176 12.91 -30.31 11.95
C ILE A 176 14.07 -30.30 12.95
N SER A 177 15.26 -29.92 12.50
CA SER A 177 16.41 -29.76 13.41
C SER A 177 16.26 -28.54 14.31
N SER A 178 17.01 -28.52 15.41
CA SER A 178 17.31 -27.27 16.10
C SER A 178 17.93 -26.27 15.14
N SER A 179 17.64 -24.98 15.34
CA SER A 179 18.28 -23.92 14.55
C SER A 179 19.66 -23.55 15.10
N THR A 180 20.61 -23.27 14.22
CA THR A 180 21.95 -22.77 14.55
C THR A 180 22.18 -21.42 13.88
N PHE A 181 23.13 -20.63 14.38
CA PHE A 181 23.51 -19.38 13.71
C PHE A 181 24.06 -19.67 12.31
N CYS A 182 23.75 -18.80 11.35
CA CYS A 182 24.45 -18.80 10.08
C CYS A 182 25.88 -18.30 10.28
N GLU A 183 26.83 -18.88 9.57
CA GLU A 183 28.25 -18.56 9.64
C GLU A 183 28.68 -17.74 8.40
N GLY A 184 29.92 -17.25 8.41
CA GLY A 184 30.48 -16.49 7.28
C GLY A 184 29.85 -15.11 7.06
N THR A 185 28.86 -14.72 7.87
CA THR A 185 28.21 -13.42 7.82
C THR A 185 29.18 -12.31 8.22
N PRO A 186 28.97 -11.07 7.73
CA PRO A 186 29.70 -9.90 8.20
C PRO A 186 29.60 -9.72 9.71
N SER A 187 30.54 -8.97 10.28
CA SER A 187 30.45 -8.58 11.69
C SER A 187 29.27 -7.64 11.89
N TYR A 188 28.65 -7.70 13.07
CA TYR A 188 27.54 -6.82 13.40
C TYR A 188 27.96 -5.34 13.30
N ASN A 189 27.15 -4.53 12.60
CA ASN A 189 27.43 -3.13 12.25
C ASN A 189 28.67 -2.89 11.37
N ASP A 190 29.19 -3.91 10.69
CA ASP A 190 30.27 -3.73 9.71
C ASP A 190 29.68 -3.22 8.38
N PRO A 191 30.09 -2.03 7.88
CA PRO A 191 29.55 -1.48 6.66
C PRO A 191 30.03 -2.25 5.41
N ILE A 192 29.08 -2.75 4.64
CA ILE A 192 29.31 -3.44 3.37
C ILE A 192 29.39 -2.40 2.25
N SER A 193 30.59 -2.24 1.68
CA SER A 193 30.86 -1.27 0.60
C SER A 193 30.29 -1.74 -0.74
N GLN A 194 30.11 -0.81 -1.68
CA GLN A 194 29.68 -1.12 -3.04
C GLN A 194 30.59 -2.19 -3.68
N GLY A 195 29.98 -3.22 -4.27
CA GLY A 195 30.68 -4.34 -4.91
C GLY A 195 31.27 -5.37 -3.95
N GLN A 196 31.23 -5.14 -2.63
CA GLN A 196 31.71 -6.11 -1.65
C GLN A 196 30.79 -7.33 -1.62
N ILE A 197 31.41 -8.52 -1.65
CA ILE A 197 30.72 -9.80 -1.54
C ILE A 197 30.78 -10.27 -0.09
N VAL A 198 29.64 -10.76 0.41
CA VAL A 198 29.51 -11.37 1.73
C VAL A 198 28.83 -12.73 1.59
N ASN A 199 29.04 -13.59 2.58
CA ASN A 199 28.53 -14.97 2.55
C ASN A 199 27.53 -15.19 3.69
N ILE A 200 26.54 -16.05 3.44
CA ILE A 200 25.76 -16.72 4.47
C ILE A 200 26.01 -18.21 4.29
N ASN A 201 26.73 -18.79 5.25
CA ASN A 201 26.99 -20.22 5.32
C ASN A 201 26.01 -20.86 6.29
N CYS A 202 25.52 -22.04 5.93
CA CYS A 202 24.65 -22.81 6.79
C CYS A 202 24.96 -24.29 6.66
N SER A 203 25.16 -24.94 7.80
CA SER A 203 25.38 -26.39 7.93
C SER A 203 24.62 -26.89 9.17
N PRO A 204 23.28 -26.78 9.16
CA PRO A 204 22.48 -27.07 10.33
C PRO A 204 22.53 -28.57 10.60
N GLY A 205 22.85 -28.95 11.82
CA GLY A 205 22.93 -30.35 12.22
C GLY A 205 24.24 -30.78 12.85
N ILE A 206 25.29 -29.94 12.86
CA ILE A 206 26.45 -30.19 13.72
C ILE A 206 25.96 -30.33 15.18
N GLY A 207 25.99 -31.56 15.70
CA GLY A 207 25.53 -31.91 17.04
C GLY A 207 24.02 -32.07 17.22
N SER A 208 23.19 -31.94 16.17
CA SER A 208 21.71 -32.00 16.32
C SER A 208 20.94 -32.76 15.24
N LEU A 209 21.51 -32.97 14.05
CA LEU A 209 20.87 -33.75 12.98
C LEU A 209 21.93 -34.44 12.13
N TYR A 210 22.04 -35.76 12.27
CA TYR A 210 22.89 -36.61 11.43
C TYR A 210 21.99 -37.45 10.53
N ILE A 211 22.08 -37.25 9.20
CA ILE A 211 21.26 -38.00 8.25
C ILE A 211 22.10 -39.19 7.74
N PRO A 212 21.67 -40.44 7.96
CA PRO A 212 22.34 -41.59 7.40
C PRO A 212 22.38 -41.51 5.86
N ASN A 213 23.51 -41.87 5.26
CA ASN A 213 23.71 -41.77 3.80
C ASN A 213 22.60 -42.51 3.00
N LYS A 214 22.12 -43.66 3.51
CA LYS A 214 21.02 -44.43 2.90
C LYS A 214 19.66 -43.70 2.95
N GLN A 215 19.44 -42.87 3.96
CA GLN A 215 18.22 -42.07 4.09
C GLN A 215 18.30 -40.84 3.17
N TRP A 216 19.47 -40.20 3.14
CA TRP A 216 19.71 -39.00 2.33
C TRP A 216 19.23 -39.13 0.88
N GLU A 217 19.59 -40.21 0.21
CA GLU A 217 19.25 -40.45 -1.21
C GLU A 217 17.75 -40.47 -1.52
N LYS A 218 16.92 -40.69 -0.49
CA LYS A 218 15.46 -40.83 -0.62
C LYS A 218 14.70 -39.68 0.01
N SER A 219 15.36 -38.87 0.84
CA SER A 219 14.71 -37.82 1.61
C SER A 219 14.63 -36.51 0.83
N LYS A 220 13.52 -35.82 1.00
CA LYS A 220 13.38 -34.41 0.65
C LYS A 220 13.99 -33.60 1.79
N ILE A 221 15.12 -32.97 1.53
CA ILE A 221 15.84 -32.16 2.53
C ILE A 221 15.79 -30.70 2.11
N VAL A 222 15.43 -29.84 3.05
CA VAL A 222 15.35 -28.38 2.86
C VAL A 222 16.10 -27.70 3.99
N ILE A 223 16.92 -26.70 3.67
CA ILE A 223 17.43 -25.74 4.66
C ILE A 223 16.49 -24.53 4.69
N GLU A 224 16.02 -24.17 5.87
CA GLU A 224 15.32 -22.91 6.09
C GLU A 224 16.29 -21.87 6.67
N ILE A 225 16.41 -20.72 6.00
CA ILE A 225 17.06 -19.52 6.57
C ILE A 225 16.01 -18.77 7.38
N LEU A 226 16.37 -18.42 8.60
CA LEU A 226 15.49 -17.83 9.60
C LEU A 226 15.98 -16.43 9.99
N LYS A 227 15.04 -15.50 10.10
CA LYS A 227 15.24 -14.18 10.71
C LYS A 227 14.18 -14.03 11.80
N GLU A 228 14.61 -13.75 13.02
CA GLU A 228 13.72 -13.65 14.19
C GLU A 228 12.81 -14.89 14.36
N GLY A 229 13.35 -16.08 14.06
CA GLY A 229 12.64 -17.35 14.14
C GLY A 229 11.66 -17.65 12.99
N LYS A 230 11.45 -16.72 12.05
CA LYS A 230 10.60 -16.93 10.86
C LYS A 230 11.43 -17.34 9.66
N SER A 231 10.95 -18.32 8.89
CA SER A 231 11.60 -18.73 7.63
C SER A 231 11.41 -17.64 6.57
N ILE A 232 12.54 -17.12 6.08
CA ILE A 232 12.61 -16.09 5.03
C ILE A 232 13.09 -16.64 3.68
N LEU A 233 13.69 -17.83 3.68
CA LEU A 233 14.07 -18.56 2.48
C LEU A 233 14.09 -20.07 2.78
N LYS A 234 13.63 -20.87 1.82
CA LYS A 234 13.68 -22.34 1.88
C LYS A 234 14.48 -22.85 0.71
N LEU A 235 15.56 -23.58 0.98
CA LEU A 235 16.50 -24.07 -0.01
C LEU A 235 16.43 -25.59 -0.08
N PRO A 236 15.85 -26.17 -1.14
CA PRO A 236 15.94 -27.60 -1.40
C PRO A 236 17.41 -28.01 -1.55
N ILE A 237 17.80 -29.08 -0.88
CA ILE A 237 19.18 -29.56 -0.92
C ILE A 237 19.37 -30.52 -2.09
N LYS A 238 20.37 -30.22 -2.92
CA LYS A 238 20.78 -31.09 -4.04
C LYS A 238 21.49 -32.33 -3.50
N ASN A 239 21.32 -33.45 -4.20
CA ASN A 239 22.02 -34.69 -3.88
C ASN A 239 23.42 -34.72 -4.54
N GLU A 240 24.24 -33.72 -4.21
CA GLU A 240 25.62 -33.59 -4.69
C GLU A 240 26.48 -33.02 -3.56
N THR A 241 27.77 -33.36 -3.54
CA THR A 241 28.69 -32.84 -2.54
C THR A 241 28.95 -31.37 -2.80
N ILE A 242 28.72 -30.55 -1.77
CA ILE A 242 28.99 -29.13 -1.88
C ILE A 242 30.50 -28.88 -1.89
N ASP A 243 30.95 -27.97 -2.75
CA ASP A 243 32.34 -27.56 -2.79
C ASP A 243 32.69 -26.79 -1.51
N MET A 244 33.51 -27.42 -0.66
CA MET A 244 33.92 -26.88 0.63
C MET A 244 34.77 -25.61 0.51
N THR A 245 35.39 -25.36 -0.65
CA THR A 245 36.14 -24.10 -0.86
C THR A 245 35.22 -22.89 -0.83
N GLN A 246 33.91 -23.07 -1.05
CA GLN A 246 32.92 -22.00 -0.97
C GLN A 246 32.65 -21.52 0.47
N PHE A 247 33.04 -22.31 1.47
CA PHE A 247 32.91 -21.97 2.89
C PHE A 247 34.18 -21.33 3.46
N LEU A 248 35.29 -21.35 2.72
CA LEU A 248 36.54 -20.72 3.11
C LEU A 248 36.44 -19.20 2.89
N ARG A 249 36.92 -18.44 3.89
CA ARG A 249 36.99 -16.96 3.85
C ARG A 249 38.14 -16.47 3.00
#